data_AF-A0A6G3RTH4-F1
#
_entry.id   AF-A0A6G3RTH4-F1
#
_cell.length_a   1.000
_cell.length_b   1.000
_cell.length_c   1.000
_cell.angle_alpha   90.00
_cell.angle_beta   90.00
_cell.angle_gamma   90.00
#
_symmetry.space_group_name_H-M   'P 1'
#
loop_
_entity.id
_entity.type
_entity.pdbx_description
1 polymer ?
#
loop_
_entity_poly.entity_id
_entity_poly.type
_entity_poly.pdbx_seq_one_letter_code
_entity_poly.pdbx_strand_id
1 'polypeptide(L)' 'AARVCGRFTDAGALDAAAVGRAAASVVRSPRDWSAYGTQEEVLQYVKQLWHCLVRFGSPA' A
#
# COMPACT_ATOMS: atom_id res chain seq x y z
N ALA A 1 -5.33 -2.26 -4.36
CA ALA A 1 -5.06 -3.40 -3.47
C ALA A 1 -4.13 -4.43 -4.13
N ALA A 2 -4.51 -5.05 -5.26
CA ALA A 2 -3.79 -6.18 -5.88
C ALA A 2 -2.25 -6.06 -5.95
N ARG A 3 -1.70 -4.89 -6.31
CA ARG A 3 -0.24 -4.68 -6.35
C ARG A 3 0.42 -4.66 -4.96
N VAL A 4 -0.18 -3.93 -4.01
CA VAL A 4 0.30 -3.93 -2.61
C VAL A 4 0.18 -5.34 -2.06
N CYS A 5 -0.89 -6.05 -2.44
CA CYS A 5 -1.06 -7.45 -2.09
C CYS A 5 0.10 -8.30 -2.64
N GLY A 6 0.32 -8.31 -3.96
CA GLY A 6 1.35 -9.13 -4.59
C GLY A 6 2.81 -8.79 -4.23
N ARG A 7 3.09 -7.60 -3.69
CA ARG A 7 4.46 -7.20 -3.30
C ARG A 7 4.71 -7.21 -1.79
N PHE A 8 3.67 -7.10 -0.96
CA PHE A 8 3.83 -6.89 0.47
C PHE A 8 3.00 -7.84 1.35
N THR A 9 2.36 -8.87 0.80
CA THR A 9 1.69 -9.94 1.59
C THR A 9 1.86 -11.28 0.89
N ASP A 10 2.09 -12.31 1.69
CA ASP A 10 2.23 -13.69 1.23
C ASP A 10 0.86 -14.39 1.10
N ALA A 11 -0.17 -13.86 1.77
CA ALA A 11 -1.51 -14.45 1.82
C ALA A 11 -2.49 -13.83 0.81
N GLY A 12 -2.06 -12.83 0.03
CA GLY A 12 -2.89 -12.11 -0.96
C GLY A 12 -3.94 -11.16 -0.35
N ALA A 13 -4.24 -11.29 0.94
CA ALA A 13 -5.07 -10.36 1.70
C ALA A 13 -4.25 -9.15 2.16
N LEU A 14 -4.82 -7.96 1.97
CA LEU A 14 -4.23 -6.71 2.44
C LEU A 14 -4.35 -6.62 3.97
N ASP A 15 -3.24 -6.42 4.67
CA ASP A 15 -3.21 -6.15 6.11
C ASP A 15 -2.54 -4.80 6.41
N ALA A 16 -2.60 -4.38 7.69
CA ALA A 16 -2.03 -3.10 8.12
C ALA A 16 -0.51 -3.03 7.91
N ALA A 17 0.19 -4.16 8.09
CA ALA A 17 1.63 -4.23 7.95
C ALA A 17 2.05 -4.08 6.47
N ALA A 18 1.30 -4.66 5.54
CA ALA A 18 1.50 -4.54 4.10
C ALA A 18 1.30 -3.09 3.64
N VAL A 19 0.26 -2.41 4.13
CA VAL A 19 0.03 -0.98 3.87
C VAL A 19 1.21 -0.14 4.40
N GLY A 20 1.67 -0.40 5.61
CA GLY A 20 2.82 0.29 6.21
C GLY A 20 4.13 0.07 5.44
N ARG A 21 4.41 -1.17 5.05
CA ARG A 21 5.58 -1.51 4.21
C ARG A 21 5.52 -0.83 2.85
N ALA A 22 4.34 -0.77 2.23
CA ALA A 22 4.14 -0.06 0.97
C ALA A 22 4.41 1.44 1.11
N ALA A 23 3.82 2.11 2.11
CA ALA A 23 4.08 3.53 2.38
C ALA A 23 5.58 3.82 2.54
N ALA A 24 6.26 2.98 3.33
CA ALA A 24 7.68 3.13 3.58
C ALA A 24 8.55 2.86 2.33
N SER A 25 8.13 1.95 1.45
CA SER A 25 8.79 1.72 0.15
C SER A 25 8.64 2.90 -0.80
N VAL A 26 7.47 3.56 -0.84
CA VAL A 26 7.24 4.75 -1.67
C VAL A 26 8.16 5.90 -1.24
N VAL A 27 8.40 6.05 0.06
CA VAL A 27 9.30 7.08 0.61
C VAL A 27 10.78 6.74 0.33
N ARG A 28 11.19 5.50 0.59
CA ARG A 28 12.60 5.09 0.47
C ARG A 28 13.07 4.82 -0.96
N SER A 29 12.15 4.44 -1.84
CA SER A 29 12.46 3.98 -3.20
C SER A 29 11.45 4.52 -4.22
N PRO A 30 11.25 5.85 -4.35
CA PRO A 30 10.20 6.44 -5.19
C PRO A 30 10.32 6.07 -6.68
N ARG A 31 11.53 5.80 -7.18
CA ARG A 31 11.75 5.39 -8.58
C ARG A 31 11.04 4.07 -8.92
N ASP A 32 10.93 3.14 -7.99
CA ASP A 32 10.20 1.87 -8.15
C ASP A 32 8.69 2.08 -8.36
N TRP A 33 8.19 3.28 -8.07
CA TRP A 33 6.79 3.65 -8.13
C TRP A 33 6.49 4.66 -9.26
N SER A 34 7.52 5.10 -10.00
CA SER A 34 7.39 6.10 -11.06
C SER A 34 6.41 5.73 -12.18
N ALA A 35 6.26 4.44 -12.48
CA ALA A 35 5.29 3.96 -13.47
C ALA A 35 3.82 4.17 -13.06
N TYR A 36 3.56 4.62 -11.83
CA TYR A 36 2.22 4.73 -11.24
C TYR A 36 1.85 6.17 -10.86
N GLY A 37 2.71 7.13 -11.20
CA GLY A 37 2.55 8.53 -10.88
C GLY A 37 3.69 9.09 -10.03
N THR A 38 3.51 10.32 -9.62
CA THR A 38 4.36 11.02 -8.67
C THR A 38 4.34 10.33 -7.31
N GLN A 39 5.37 10.56 -6.50
CA GLN A 39 5.44 10.04 -5.14
C GLN A 39 4.20 10.43 -4.31
N GLU A 40 3.71 11.66 -4.48
CA GLU A 40 2.55 12.18 -3.77
C GLU A 40 1.26 11.44 -4.15
N GLU A 41 1.01 11.24 -5.45
CA GLU A 41 -0.15 10.47 -5.94
C GLU A 41 -0.14 9.04 -5.40
N VAL A 42 1.04 8.41 -5.39
CA VAL A 42 1.20 7.06 -4.86
C VAL A 42 0.98 7.02 -3.34
N LEU A 43 1.43 8.03 -2.59
CA LEU A 43 1.15 8.12 -1.16
C LEU A 43 -0.34 8.34 -0.88
N GLN A 44 -1.04 9.14 -1.68
CA GLN A 44 -2.50 9.27 -1.57
C GLN A 44 -3.20 7.94 -1.85
N TYR A 45 -2.74 7.18 -2.83
CA TYR A 45 -3.26 5.84 -3.10
C TYR A 45 -3.07 4.90 -1.88
N VAL A 46 -1.89 4.87 -1.27
CA VAL A 46 -1.64 4.06 -0.07
C VAL A 46 -2.51 4.52 1.10
N LYS A 47 -2.74 5.83 1.26
CA LYS A 47 -3.68 6.38 2.25
C LYS A 47 -5.12 5.90 2.01
N GLN A 48 -5.57 5.86 0.76
CA GLN A 48 -6.90 5.34 0.43
C GLN A 48 -7.03 3.86 0.80
N LEU A 49 -5.98 3.05 0.59
CA LEU A 49 -5.97 1.65 1.02
C LEU A 49 -6.06 1.52 2.54
N TRP A 50 -5.38 2.39 3.29
CA TRP A 50 -5.52 2.47 4.74
C TRP A 50 -6.96 2.77 5.16
N HIS A 51 -7.61 3.78 4.57
CA HIS A 51 -9.01 4.09 4.85
C HIS A 51 -9.94 2.90 4.55
N CYS A 52 -9.72 2.20 3.43
CA CYS A 52 -10.49 1.00 3.11
C CYS A 52 -10.26 -0.11 4.15
N LEU A 53 -9.01 -0.37 4.54
CA LEU A 53 -8.69 -1.40 5.53
C LEU A 53 -9.31 -1.08 6.90
N VAL A 54 -9.20 0.17 7.37
CA VAL A 54 -9.80 0.57 8.65
C VAL A 54 -11.32 0.50 8.61
N ARG A 55 -11.94 0.84 7.48
CA ARG A 55 -13.41 0.87 7.38
C ARG A 55 -14.04 -0.51 7.17
N PHE A 56 -13.38 -1.37 6.39
CA PHE A 56 -13.94 -2.61 5.87
C PHE A 56 -13.15 -3.87 6.25
N GLY A 57 -11.95 -3.72 6.79
CA GLY A 57 -11.15 -4.84 7.25
C GLY A 57 -11.71 -5.46 8.52
N SER A 58 -11.33 -6.71 8.77
CA SER A 58 -11.58 -7.40 10.03
C SER A 58 -10.33 -7.36 10.90
N PRO A 59 -10.47 -7.31 12.24
CA PRO A 59 -9.35 -7.54 13.15
C PRO A 59 -8.71 -8.89 12.84
N ALA A 60 -7.39 -8.94 12.95
CA ALA A 60 -6.62 -10.19 12.88
C ALA A 60 -6.56 -10.85 14.27
#